data_AF-A0A2E1MQW8-F1
#
_entry.id   AF-A0A2E1MQW8-F1
#
_cell.length_a   1.000
_cell.length_b   1.000
_cell.length_c   1.000
_cell.angle_alpha   90.00
_cell.angle_beta   90.00
_cell.angle_gamma   90.00
#
_symmetry.space_group_name_H-M   'P 1'
#
loop_
_entity.id
_entity.type
_entity.pdbx_description
1 polymer ?
#
loop_
_entity_poly.entity_id
_entity_poly.type
_entity_poly.pdbx_seq_one_letter_code
_entity_poly.pdbx_strand_id
1 'polypeptide(L)'
;MEFNRNNILNRSTTTKQKTVVMDEGLRAYMLKVYNYMATGVLLTGIIALLSFKMSVVTDASGAISGFTSLGNALFFSGLKWIVMLAPLGIVFYMSFGINKMSAAKAQTVF
;
A
#
# COMPACT_ATOMS: atom_id res chain seq x y z
N MET A 1 24.56 47.62 31.10
CA MET A 1 23.40 46.73 30.89
C MET A 1 23.93 45.38 30.46
N GLU A 2 23.89 44.38 31.35
CA GLU A 2 24.42 43.05 31.08
C GLU A 2 23.40 42.27 30.24
N PHE A 3 23.75 41.93 29.00
CA PHE A 3 22.88 41.21 28.09
C PHE A 3 22.84 39.74 28.54
N ASN A 4 21.68 39.28 29.03
CA ASN A 4 21.48 37.92 29.55
C ASN A 4 21.51 36.88 28.41
N ARG A 5 22.72 36.59 27.91
CA ARG A 5 22.98 35.63 26.83
C ARG A 5 22.56 34.19 27.21
N ASN A 6 22.57 33.87 28.50
CA ASN A 6 22.27 32.53 29.01
C ASN A 6 20.79 32.16 28.79
N ASN A 7 19.86 33.10 28.96
CA ASN A 7 18.44 32.88 28.68
C ASN A 7 18.18 32.61 27.19
N ILE A 8 18.89 33.32 26.31
CA ILE A 8 18.74 33.19 24.85
C ILE A 8 19.26 31.83 24.37
N LEU A 9 20.41 31.37 24.90
CA LEU A 9 20.98 30.06 24.59
C LEU A 9 20.09 28.92 25.09
N ASN A 10 19.57 29.01 26.33
CA ASN A 10 18.66 28.01 26.90
C ASN A 10 17.33 27.91 26.17
N ARG A 11 16.83 29.04 25.66
CA ARG A 11 15.60 29.10 24.83
C ARG A 11 15.83 28.56 23.42
N SER A 12 17.05 28.70 22.89
CA SER A 12 17.45 28.16 21.59
C SER A 12 17.58 26.63 21.62
N THR A 13 18.15 26.08 22.69
CA THR A 13 18.30 24.63 22.88
C THR A 13 16.96 23.95 23.13
N THR A 14 16.08 24.51 23.96
CA THR A 14 14.70 24.00 24.13
C THR A 14 13.89 24.06 22.84
N THR A 15 14.02 25.13 22.03
CA THR A 15 13.33 25.23 20.74
C THR A 15 13.84 24.19 19.74
N LYS A 16 15.17 24.06 19.57
CA LYS A 16 15.76 23.02 18.69
C LYS A 16 15.42 21.60 19.15
N GLN A 17 15.45 21.33 20.45
CA GLN A 17 15.11 20.03 21.01
C GLN A 17 13.61 19.70 20.79
N LYS A 18 12.72 20.69 20.86
CA LYS A 18 11.29 20.50 20.56
C LYS A 18 11.02 20.23 19.08
N THR A 19 11.79 20.84 18.17
CA THR A 19 11.72 20.57 16.72
C THR A 19 12.26 19.18 16.37
N VAL A 20 13.37 18.75 16.98
CA VAL A 20 13.97 17.42 16.77
C VAL A 20 13.08 16.28 17.31
N VAL A 21 12.42 16.48 18.46
CA VAL A 21 11.53 15.46 19.06
C VAL A 21 10.24 15.25 18.25
N MET A 22 9.77 16.27 17.53
CA MET A 22 8.62 16.14 16.62
C MET A 22 8.95 15.40 15.32
N ASP A 23 10.21 15.45 14.85
CA ASP A 23 10.64 14.85 13.59
C ASP A 23 10.83 13.32 13.70
N GLU A 24 11.41 12.85 14.80
CA GLU A 24 11.64 11.41 15.06
C GLU A 24 10.32 10.60 15.09
N GLY A 25 9.29 11.12 15.78
CA GLY A 25 7.98 10.46 15.86
C GLY A 25 7.23 10.45 14.53
N LEU A 26 7.29 11.56 13.77
CA LEU A 26 6.69 11.66 12.45
C LEU A 26 7.39 10.74 11.45
N ARG A 27 8.73 10.73 11.46
CA ARG A 27 9.54 9.82 10.63
C ARG A 27 9.22 8.36 10.94
N ALA A 28 9.14 7.98 12.21
CA ALA A 28 8.79 6.62 12.61
C ALA A 28 7.37 6.24 12.15
N TYR A 29 6.41 7.16 12.22
CA TYR A 29 5.06 6.96 11.70
C TYR A 29 5.08 6.76 10.17
N MET A 30 5.72 7.66 9.43
CA MET A 30 5.80 7.57 7.97
C MET A 30 6.50 6.29 7.51
N LEU A 31 7.58 5.87 8.17
CA LEU A 31 8.24 4.59 7.90
C LEU A 31 7.30 3.40 8.06
N LYS A 32 6.44 3.39 9.08
CA LYS A 32 5.42 2.34 9.24
C LYS A 32 4.42 2.34 8.09
N VAL A 33 3.93 3.51 7.69
CA VAL A 33 2.99 3.64 6.56
C VAL A 33 3.65 3.19 5.25
N TYR A 34 4.89 3.57 4.98
CA TYR A 34 5.63 3.15 3.79
C TYR A 34 5.92 1.66 3.79
N ASN A 35 6.33 1.09 4.91
CA ASN A 35 6.53 -0.35 5.01
C ASN A 35 5.22 -1.10 4.77
N TYR A 36 4.10 -0.62 5.33
CA TYR A 36 2.79 -1.21 5.10
C TYR A 36 2.39 -1.15 3.61
N MET A 37 2.51 0.02 2.97
CA MET A 37 2.24 0.15 1.53
C MET A 37 3.17 -0.73 0.68
N ALA A 38 4.47 -0.79 1.02
CA ALA A 38 5.43 -1.64 0.34
C ALA A 38 5.08 -3.13 0.46
N THR A 39 4.66 -3.58 1.65
CA THR A 39 4.19 -4.97 1.83
C THR A 39 2.93 -5.27 1.04
N GLY A 40 2.00 -4.31 0.92
CA GLY A 40 0.81 -4.44 0.08
C GLY A 40 1.16 -4.63 -1.39
N VAL A 41 2.00 -3.75 -1.94
CA VAL A 41 2.46 -3.85 -3.34
C VAL A 41 3.25 -5.14 -3.58
N LEU A 42 4.12 -5.53 -2.65
CA LEU A 42 4.87 -6.78 -2.74
C LEU A 42 3.95 -7.99 -2.80
N LEU A 43 2.94 -8.05 -1.92
CA LEU A 43 1.96 -9.12 -1.91
C LEU A 43 1.16 -9.18 -3.22
N THR A 44 0.70 -8.03 -3.72
CA THR A 44 0.04 -7.93 -5.03
C THR A 44 0.94 -8.45 -6.16
N GLY A 45 2.22 -8.08 -6.15
CA GLY A 45 3.20 -8.56 -7.14
C GLY A 45 3.40 -10.08 -7.10
N ILE A 46 3.46 -10.68 -5.91
CA ILE A 46 3.56 -12.14 -5.74
C ILE A 46 2.32 -12.83 -6.31
N ILE A 47 1.13 -12.37 -5.95
CA ILE A 47 -0.13 -12.94 -6.45
C ILE A 47 -0.20 -12.81 -7.98
N ALA A 48 0.14 -11.64 -8.53
CA ALA A 48 0.16 -11.42 -9.98
C ALA A 48 1.11 -12.38 -10.70
N LEU A 49 2.32 -12.58 -10.16
CA LEU A 49 3.31 -13.51 -10.72
C LEU A 49 2.81 -14.95 -10.69
N LEU A 50 2.23 -15.39 -9.57
CA LEU A 50 1.67 -16.73 -9.44
C LEU A 50 0.49 -16.93 -10.42
N SER A 51 -0.45 -15.99 -10.46
CA SER A 51 -1.58 -16.04 -11.39
C SER A 51 -1.12 -16.08 -12.84
N PHE A 52 -0.09 -15.31 -13.22
CA PHE A 52 0.50 -15.35 -14.56
C PHE A 52 1.09 -16.73 -14.88
N LYS A 53 1.94 -17.26 -13.99
CA LYS A 53 2.57 -18.58 -14.17
C LYS A 53 1.55 -19.72 -14.27
N MET A 54 0.41 -19.61 -13.58
CA MET A 54 -0.66 -20.61 -13.65
C MET A 54 -1.55 -20.46 -14.89
N SER A 55 -1.64 -19.26 -15.46
CA SER A 55 -2.59 -18.95 -16.55
C SER A 55 -1.97 -19.05 -17.94
N VAL A 56 -0.66 -18.87 -18.06
CA VAL A 56 0.02 -18.69 -19.34
C VAL A 56 1.06 -19.79 -19.59
N VAL A 57 1.13 -20.26 -20.83
CA VAL A 57 2.21 -21.15 -21.32
C VAL A 57 3.19 -20.31 -22.12
N THR A 58 4.47 -20.39 -21.76
CA THR A 58 5.57 -19.66 -22.43
C THR A 58 6.51 -20.61 -23.15
N ASP A 59 7.03 -20.21 -24.30
CA ASP A 59 8.06 -20.95 -25.02
C ASP A 59 9.49 -20.67 -24.48
N ALA A 60 10.50 -21.29 -25.11
CA ALA A 60 11.90 -21.13 -24.73
C ALA A 60 12.46 -19.71 -24.95
N SER A 61 11.78 -18.88 -25.76
CA SER A 61 12.12 -17.47 -25.97
C SER A 61 11.44 -16.54 -24.95
N GLY A 62 10.60 -17.08 -24.08
CA GLY A 62 9.80 -16.33 -23.11
C GLY A 62 8.54 -15.70 -23.71
N ALA A 63 8.20 -16.01 -24.95
CA ALA A 63 6.98 -15.53 -25.59
C ALA A 63 5.77 -16.36 -25.14
N ILE A 64 4.61 -15.73 -25.11
CA ILE A 64 3.34 -16.40 -24.77
C ILE A 64 2.93 -17.28 -25.94
N SER A 65 2.99 -18.59 -25.75
CA SER A 65 2.62 -19.58 -26.77
C SER A 65 1.20 -20.11 -26.61
N GLY A 66 0.58 -19.92 -25.44
CA GLY A 66 -0.81 -20.28 -25.20
C GLY A 66 -1.29 -19.99 -23.78
N PHE A 67 -2.53 -20.44 -23.49
CA PHE A 67 -3.15 -20.32 -22.18
C PHE A 67 -3.49 -21.69 -21.62
N THR A 68 -3.38 -21.84 -20.29
CA THR A 68 -3.84 -23.03 -19.58
C THR A 68 -5.38 -23.06 -19.54
N SER A 69 -5.98 -24.12 -18.98
CA SER A 69 -7.43 -24.15 -18.73
C SER A 69 -7.87 -23.00 -17.82
N LEU A 70 -7.06 -22.68 -16.80
CA LEU A 70 -7.26 -21.52 -15.93
C LEU A 70 -7.17 -20.21 -16.70
N GLY A 71 -6.14 -20.03 -17.53
CA GLY A 71 -6.01 -18.82 -18.35
C GLY A 71 -7.16 -18.64 -19.32
N ASN A 72 -7.64 -19.73 -19.92
CA ASN A 72 -8.81 -19.70 -20.80
C ASN A 72 -10.06 -19.24 -20.04
N ALA A 73 -10.30 -19.80 -18.85
CA ALA A 73 -11.40 -19.35 -18.00
C ALA A 73 -11.25 -17.88 -17.57
N LEU A 74 -10.05 -17.45 -17.22
CA LEU A 74 -9.81 -16.09 -16.72
C LEU A 74 -9.97 -15.02 -17.80
N PHE A 75 -9.50 -15.28 -19.02
CA PHE A 75 -9.40 -14.28 -20.09
C PHE A 75 -10.50 -14.39 -21.16
N PHE A 76 -11.08 -15.56 -21.37
CA PHE A 76 -12.05 -15.81 -22.45
C PHE A 76 -13.45 -16.23 -21.97
N SER A 77 -13.68 -16.29 -20.65
CA SER A 77 -15.01 -16.54 -20.10
C SER A 77 -15.62 -15.29 -19.45
N GLY A 78 -16.89 -15.40 -19.01
CA GLY A 78 -17.56 -14.35 -18.23
C GLY A 78 -16.85 -14.00 -16.91
N LEU A 79 -15.97 -14.87 -16.40
CA LEU A 79 -15.16 -14.61 -15.20
C LEU A 79 -14.27 -13.36 -15.36
N LYS A 80 -13.84 -13.05 -16.59
CA LYS A 80 -13.08 -11.83 -16.90
C LYS A 80 -13.76 -10.58 -16.35
N TRP A 81 -15.08 -10.46 -16.54
CA TRP A 81 -15.83 -9.30 -16.09
C TRP A 81 -15.90 -9.20 -14.58
N ILE A 82 -16.04 -10.33 -13.89
CA ILE A 82 -16.05 -10.35 -12.43
C ILE A 82 -14.70 -9.87 -11.88
N VAL A 83 -13.59 -10.37 -12.42
CA VAL A 83 -12.24 -9.98 -12.00
C VAL A 83 -11.97 -8.51 -12.31
N MET A 84 -12.39 -8.04 -13.49
CA MET A 84 -12.21 -6.66 -13.91
C MET A 84 -13.05 -5.67 -13.09
N LEU A 85 -14.25 -6.06 -12.67
CA LEU A 85 -15.16 -5.22 -11.87
C LEU A 85 -14.93 -5.35 -10.36
N ALA A 86 -14.15 -6.33 -9.90
CA ALA A 86 -13.90 -6.54 -8.47
C ALA A 86 -13.36 -5.29 -7.75
N PRO A 87 -12.38 -4.51 -8.29
CA PRO A 87 -11.91 -3.29 -7.63
C PRO A 87 -13.03 -2.25 -7.46
N LEU A 88 -13.89 -2.09 -8.48
CA LEU A 88 -15.06 -1.21 -8.42
C LEU A 88 -16.06 -1.67 -7.35
N GLY A 89 -16.30 -2.97 -7.26
CA GLY A 89 -17.15 -3.56 -6.22
C GLY A 89 -16.67 -3.24 -4.81
N ILE A 90 -15.35 -3.32 -4.56
CA ILE A 90 -14.74 -2.97 -3.27
C ILE A 90 -14.93 -1.48 -2.96
N VAL A 91 -14.70 -0.61 -3.95
CA VAL A 91 -14.88 0.84 -3.79
C VAL A 91 -16.35 1.17 -3.46
N PHE A 92 -17.32 0.54 -4.12
CA PHE A 92 -18.73 0.72 -3.79
C PHE A 92 -19.06 0.21 -2.38
N TYR A 93 -18.58 -0.97 -2.02
CA TYR A 93 -18.76 -1.53 -0.67
C TYR A 93 -18.24 -0.57 0.41
N MET A 94 -17.04 -0.03 0.22
CA MET A 94 -16.49 0.98 1.11
C MET A 94 -17.31 2.27 1.11
N SER A 95 -17.68 2.77 -0.07
CA SER A 95 -18.45 4.03 -0.18
C SER A 95 -19.75 3.98 0.62
N PHE A 96 -20.46 2.85 0.61
CA PHE A 96 -21.69 2.68 1.39
C PHE A 96 -21.45 2.34 2.87
N GLY A 97 -20.34 1.68 3.19
CA GLY A 97 -20.07 1.12 4.51
C GLY A 97 -19.08 1.89 5.38
N ILE A 98 -18.35 2.88 4.86
CA ILE A 98 -17.17 3.46 5.51
C ILE A 98 -17.49 4.10 6.87
N ASN A 99 -18.66 4.73 7.00
CA ASN A 99 -19.10 5.36 8.25
C ASN A 99 -19.29 4.36 9.39
N LYS A 100 -19.38 3.06 9.09
CA LYS A 100 -19.54 1.97 10.06
C LYS A 100 -18.30 1.07 10.15
N MET A 101 -17.22 1.38 9.43
CA MET A 101 -16.00 0.57 9.43
C MET A 101 -15.01 1.06 10.49
N SER A 102 -14.48 0.11 11.26
CA SER A 102 -13.26 0.35 12.05
C SER A 102 -12.07 0.59 11.12
N ALA A 103 -11.08 1.36 11.58
CA ALA A 103 -9.83 1.58 10.86
C ALA A 103 -9.16 0.27 10.42
N ALA A 104 -9.15 -0.75 11.29
CA ALA A 104 -8.59 -2.06 10.96
C ALA A 104 -9.37 -2.75 9.83
N LYS A 105 -10.70 -2.66 9.84
CA LYS A 105 -11.54 -3.24 8.79
C LYS A 105 -11.33 -2.54 7.46
N ALA A 106 -11.23 -1.21 7.47
CA ALA A 106 -10.95 -0.40 6.28
C ALA A 106 -9.56 -0.70 5.68
N GLN A 107 -8.57 -1.00 6.53
CA GLN A 107 -7.23 -1.43 6.10
C GLN A 107 -7.20 -2.83 5.48
N THR A 108 -8.14 -3.73 5.83
CA THR A 108 -8.16 -5.10 5.28
C THR A 108 -9.01 -5.26 4.02
N VAL A 109 -9.92 -4.32 3.74
CA VAL A 109 -10.69 -4.34 2.47
C VAL A 109 -9.92 -3.72 1.32
N PHE A 110 -8.90 -2.91 1.62
CA PHE A 110 -7.86 -2.49 0.68
C PHE A 110 -6.67 -3.45 0.74
#